data_AF-A0A7C0XFP4-F1
#
_entry.id   AF-A0A7C0XFP4-F1
#
_cell.length_a   1.000
_cell.length_b   1.000
_cell.length_c   1.000
_cell.angle_alpha   90.00
_cell.angle_beta   90.00
_cell.angle_gamma   90.00
#
_symmetry.space_group_name_H-M   'P 1'
#
loop_
_entity.id
_entity.type
_entity.pdbx_description
1 polymer ?
#
loop_
_entity_poly.entity_id
_entity_poly.type
_entity_poly.pdbx_seq_one_letter_code
_entity_poly.pdbx_strand_id
1 'polypeptide(L)'
;METRAGLSLMTVVILGIWLLALIELTFAEKSAYVTYVIDGDTIVLKKGTKVRYRGINAPEIPNGEKAGEPLGCTATKRNRQLVQTKLVMLVQDDEKQDRFGRLLAYVFLPDGRMVNEILVREGMAFLCLSNKGSPFSKRLLAAQREAIDAERGIWSITPISPEAYYIGNRQSMRFHRPSCPYGKKTSKSNRVIFKSRNDACKEGFCRCKKCLP
;
A
#
# COMPACT_ATOMS: atom_id res chain seq x y z
N MET A 1 53.43 30.89 -9.84
CA MET A 1 53.66 29.56 -9.24
C MET A 1 52.32 29.02 -8.79
N GLU A 2 51.66 28.21 -9.61
CA GLU A 2 50.43 27.52 -9.22
C GLU A 2 50.76 26.03 -9.07
N THR A 3 50.83 25.55 -7.82
CA THR A 3 50.95 24.12 -7.52
C THR A 3 49.58 23.47 -7.68
N ARG A 4 49.34 22.81 -8.82
CA ARG A 4 48.18 21.91 -8.97
C ARG A 4 48.41 20.69 -8.08
N ALA A 5 47.78 20.67 -6.91
CA ALA A 5 47.72 19.48 -6.06
C ALA A 5 46.87 18.41 -6.78
N GLY A 6 47.53 17.47 -7.45
CA GLY A 6 46.87 16.29 -8.02
C GLY A 6 46.54 15.30 -6.90
N LEU A 7 45.28 14.86 -6.82
CA LEU A 7 44.90 13.76 -5.92
C LEU A 7 45.66 12.50 -6.34
N SER A 8 46.38 11.85 -5.42
CA SER A 8 47.03 10.57 -5.67
C SER A 8 45.99 9.51 -6.04
N LEU A 9 46.35 8.60 -6.95
CA LEU A 9 45.50 7.47 -7.35
C LEU A 9 45.00 6.65 -6.14
N MET A 10 45.84 6.48 -5.11
CA MET A 10 45.44 5.83 -3.86
C MET A 10 44.31 6.58 -3.14
N THR A 11 44.35 7.92 -3.13
CA THR A 11 43.33 8.74 -2.47
C THR A 11 41.99 8.61 -3.19
N VAL A 12 41.99 8.56 -4.53
CA VAL A 12 40.78 8.33 -5.34
C VAL A 12 40.19 6.95 -5.08
N VAL A 13 41.03 5.91 -5.02
CA VAL A 13 40.59 4.53 -4.74
C VAL A 13 40.01 4.41 -3.33
N ILE A 14 40.67 4.99 -2.32
CA ILE A 14 40.19 4.98 -0.93
C ILE A 14 38.83 5.71 -0.83
N LEU A 15 38.70 6.89 -1.44
CA LEU A 15 37.42 7.62 -1.48
C LEU A 15 36.31 6.83 -2.20
N GLY A 16 36.65 6.11 -3.27
CA GLY A 16 35.72 5.21 -3.97
C GLY A 16 35.25 4.04 -3.11
N ILE A 17 36.16 3.40 -2.36
CA ILE A 17 35.82 2.32 -1.41
C ILE A 17 34.93 2.85 -0.27
N TRP A 18 35.27 4.01 0.29
CA TRP A 18 34.44 4.64 1.32
C TRP A 18 33.06 5.02 0.79
N LEU A 19 32.95 5.54 -0.43
CA LEU A 19 31.68 5.84 -1.07
C LEU A 19 30.84 4.58 -1.31
N LEU A 20 31.44 3.50 -1.80
CA LEU A 20 30.78 2.20 -1.98
C LEU A 20 30.28 1.63 -0.65
N ALA A 21 31.11 1.64 0.39
CA ALA A 21 30.74 1.19 1.73
C ALA A 21 29.61 2.05 2.33
N LEU A 22 29.60 3.37 2.08
CA LEU A 22 28.54 4.27 2.53
C LEU A 22 27.21 3.97 1.83
N ILE A 23 27.26 3.71 0.52
CA ILE A 23 26.09 3.32 -0.27
C ILE A 23 25.52 2.00 0.26
N GLU A 24 26.35 0.99 0.51
CA GLU A 24 25.91 -0.28 1.11
C GLU A 24 25.29 -0.10 2.50
N LEU A 25 25.89 0.74 3.36
CA LEU A 25 25.37 1.00 4.70
C LEU A 25 23.97 1.61 4.68
N THR A 26 23.74 2.60 3.81
CA THR A 26 22.43 3.26 3.68
C THR A 26 21.36 2.34 3.08
N PHE A 27 21.76 1.39 2.23
CA PHE A 27 20.87 0.39 1.65
C PHE A 27 20.48 -0.69 2.68
N ALA A 28 21.41 -1.06 3.56
CA ALA A 28 21.17 -1.98 4.66
C ALA A 28 20.17 -1.41 5.68
N GLU A 29 20.17 -0.09 5.93
CA GLU A 29 19.18 0.53 6.85
C GLU A 29 17.73 0.43 6.36
N LYS A 30 17.50 0.39 5.03
CA LYS A 30 16.15 0.39 4.45
C LYS A 30 15.67 -0.98 3.97
N SER A 31 16.47 -2.02 4.16
CA SER A 31 16.13 -3.39 3.74
C SER A 31 16.05 -4.35 4.92
N ALA A 32 15.10 -5.29 4.86
CA ALA A 32 14.88 -6.26 5.92
C ALA A 32 14.29 -7.56 5.39
N TYR A 33 14.65 -8.68 6.02
CA TYR A 33 14.03 -9.97 5.72
C TYR A 33 12.63 -10.05 6.34
N VAL A 34 11.68 -10.51 5.54
CA VAL A 34 10.34 -10.86 6.02
C VAL A 34 10.37 -12.26 6.63
N THR A 35 10.00 -12.36 7.90
CA THR A 35 9.90 -13.63 8.62
C THR A 35 8.50 -14.20 8.63
N TYR A 36 7.48 -13.34 8.54
CA TYR A 36 6.09 -13.79 8.55
C TYR A 36 5.18 -12.85 7.77
N VAL A 37 4.15 -13.41 7.13
CA VAL A 37 3.07 -12.66 6.49
C VAL A 37 1.79 -12.91 7.28
N ILE A 38 1.28 -11.85 7.90
CA ILE A 38 0.07 -11.87 8.73
C ILE A 38 -1.17 -11.99 7.84
N ASP A 39 -1.28 -11.12 6.85
CA ASP A 39 -2.41 -11.06 5.91
C ASP A 39 -1.97 -10.47 4.55
N GLY A 40 -2.93 -10.13 3.69
CA GLY A 40 -2.67 -9.62 2.34
C GLY A 40 -1.95 -8.27 2.28
N ASP A 41 -1.81 -7.53 3.39
CA ASP A 41 -1.14 -6.24 3.41
C ASP A 41 -0.30 -5.95 4.67
N THR A 42 -0.07 -6.97 5.50
CA THR A 42 0.69 -6.86 6.75
C THR A 42 1.74 -7.97 6.87
N ILE A 43 2.98 -7.58 7.17
CA ILE A 43 4.13 -8.48 7.31
C ILE A 43 4.88 -8.24 8.62
N VAL A 44 5.75 -9.18 8.99
CA VAL A 44 6.68 -9.09 10.12
C VAL A 44 8.10 -9.26 9.61
N LEU A 45 8.98 -8.37 10.04
CA LEU A 45 10.41 -8.41 9.70
C LEU A 45 11.21 -9.22 10.73
N LYS A 46 12.46 -9.55 10.42
CA LYS A 46 13.37 -10.34 11.27
C LYS A 46 13.52 -9.86 12.72
N LYS A 47 13.33 -8.57 13.01
CA LYS A 47 13.38 -7.99 14.36
C LYS A 47 12.00 -7.86 15.04
N GLY A 48 10.98 -8.53 14.52
CA GLY A 48 9.60 -8.50 15.05
C GLY A 48 8.78 -7.27 14.64
N THR A 49 9.38 -6.32 13.91
CA THR A 49 8.69 -5.12 13.42
C THR A 49 7.55 -5.50 12.49
N LYS A 50 6.32 -5.07 12.83
CA LYS A 50 5.14 -5.21 11.96
C LYS A 50 5.09 -4.06 10.96
N VAL A 51 4.95 -4.39 9.68
CA VAL A 51 4.81 -3.42 8.60
C VAL A 51 3.44 -3.56 7.97
N ARG A 52 2.72 -2.44 7.87
CA ARG A 52 1.45 -2.31 7.18
C ARG A 52 1.66 -1.60 5.86
N TYR A 53 1.20 -2.19 4.77
CA TYR A 53 1.44 -1.67 3.42
C TYR A 53 0.68 -0.37 3.24
N ARG A 54 1.41 0.70 2.93
CA ARG A 54 0.87 2.05 2.79
C ARG A 54 -0.05 2.14 1.57
N GLY A 55 -1.18 2.84 1.74
CA GLY A 55 -2.08 3.21 0.64
C GLY A 55 -2.92 2.07 0.04
N ILE A 56 -2.91 0.87 0.62
CA ILE A 56 -3.74 -0.25 0.14
C ILE A 56 -4.44 -0.94 1.32
N ASN A 57 -5.55 -1.63 1.06
CA ASN A 57 -6.22 -2.53 1.98
C ASN A 57 -6.54 -3.84 1.27
N ALA A 58 -5.97 -4.96 1.71
CA ALA A 58 -6.39 -6.28 1.31
C ALA A 58 -7.76 -6.65 1.94
N PRO A 59 -8.52 -7.57 1.33
CA PRO A 59 -9.68 -8.16 1.98
C PRO A 59 -9.29 -8.82 3.30
N GLU A 60 -10.06 -8.57 4.36
CA GLU A 60 -9.76 -9.09 5.70
C GLU A 60 -9.89 -10.62 5.73
N ILE A 61 -9.00 -11.30 6.46
CA ILE A 61 -9.09 -12.75 6.72
C ILE A 61 -10.05 -13.04 7.89
N PRO A 62 -10.56 -14.28 8.02
CA PRO A 62 -11.31 -14.67 9.22
C PRO A 62 -10.51 -14.45 10.49
N ASN A 63 -11.16 -13.95 11.55
CA ASN A 63 -10.54 -13.71 12.84
C ASN A 63 -11.51 -14.01 13.97
N GLY A 64 -11.29 -15.12 14.68
CA GLY A 64 -12.24 -15.65 15.65
C GLY A 64 -13.59 -15.94 15.00
N GLU A 65 -14.67 -15.39 15.57
CA GLU A 65 -16.03 -15.53 15.05
C GLU A 65 -16.32 -14.62 13.85
N LYS A 66 -15.44 -13.66 13.55
CA LYS A 66 -15.64 -12.74 12.42
C LYS A 66 -15.27 -13.43 11.11
N ALA A 67 -16.26 -13.57 10.23
CA ALA A 67 -16.05 -14.03 8.87
C ALA A 67 -15.08 -13.11 8.10
N GLY A 68 -14.23 -13.73 7.26
CA GLY A 68 -13.35 -13.00 6.35
C GLY A 68 -14.11 -12.44 5.15
N GLU A 69 -13.47 -11.50 4.44
CA GLU A 69 -13.94 -11.02 3.16
C GLU A 69 -13.54 -11.99 2.03
N PRO A 70 -14.30 -12.04 0.92
CA PRO A 70 -13.91 -12.80 -0.26
C PRO A 70 -12.48 -12.50 -0.70
N LEU A 71 -11.73 -13.54 -1.04
CA LEU A 71 -10.31 -13.51 -1.41
C LEU A 71 -9.31 -13.09 -0.33
N GLY A 72 -9.70 -12.90 0.95
CA GLY A 72 -8.75 -12.53 2.00
C GLY A 72 -7.60 -13.54 2.16
N CYS A 73 -7.92 -14.84 2.20
CA CYS A 73 -6.90 -15.90 2.26
C CYS A 73 -6.07 -15.97 0.97
N THR A 74 -6.68 -15.73 -0.18
CA THR A 74 -6.00 -15.70 -1.50
C THR A 74 -4.99 -14.55 -1.57
N ALA A 75 -5.39 -13.34 -1.16
CA ALA A 75 -4.52 -12.17 -1.07
C ALA A 75 -3.35 -12.42 -0.11
N THR A 76 -3.62 -13.03 1.05
CA THR A 76 -2.57 -13.43 2.01
C THR A 76 -1.58 -14.42 1.41
N LYS A 77 -2.08 -15.45 0.71
CA LYS A 77 -1.24 -16.43 0.01
C LYS A 77 -0.38 -15.76 -1.06
N ARG A 78 -0.95 -14.83 -1.82
CA ARG A 78 -0.21 -14.08 -2.85
C ARG A 78 0.88 -13.22 -2.24
N ASN A 79 0.57 -12.48 -1.18
CA ASN A 79 1.55 -11.68 -0.45
C ASN A 79 2.70 -12.55 0.08
N ARG A 80 2.37 -13.72 0.65
CA ARG A 80 3.36 -14.72 1.09
C ARG A 80 4.29 -15.16 -0.04
N GLN A 81 3.76 -15.49 -1.23
CA GLN A 81 4.58 -15.85 -2.38
C GLN A 81 5.53 -14.72 -2.80
N LEU A 82 5.08 -13.47 -2.70
CA LEU A 82 5.88 -12.32 -3.09
C LEU A 82 7.03 -12.05 -2.11
N VAL A 83 6.79 -12.14 -0.80
CA VAL A 83 7.72 -11.57 0.20
C VAL A 83 8.21 -12.52 1.30
N GLN A 84 7.57 -13.66 1.54
CA GLN A 84 7.96 -14.55 2.66
C GLN A 84 9.40 -15.02 2.49
N THR A 85 10.18 -14.96 3.57
CA THR A 85 11.62 -15.31 3.61
C THR A 85 12.50 -14.52 2.65
N LYS A 86 12.00 -13.44 2.05
CA LYS A 86 12.74 -12.59 1.11
C LYS A 86 13.17 -11.29 1.76
N LEU A 87 14.24 -10.72 1.22
CA LEU A 87 14.66 -9.35 1.50
C LEU A 87 13.68 -8.39 0.81
N VAL A 88 13.21 -7.39 1.55
CA VAL A 88 12.39 -6.30 1.00
C VAL A 88 12.99 -4.96 1.37
N MET A 89 12.78 -3.96 0.51
CA MET A 89 13.10 -2.56 0.79
C MET A 89 11.84 -1.80 1.21
N LEU A 90 11.98 -0.90 2.18
CA LEU A 90 10.89 -0.13 2.74
C LEU A 90 11.05 1.35 2.38
N VAL A 91 10.00 1.93 1.79
CA VAL A 91 9.92 3.36 1.49
C VAL A 91 8.76 3.95 2.28
N GLN A 92 9.04 4.93 3.14
CA GLN A 92 8.03 5.59 3.97
C GLN A 92 7.71 6.98 3.41
N ASP A 93 6.49 7.46 3.67
CA ASP A 93 6.14 8.87 3.55
C ASP A 93 6.17 9.53 4.95
N ASP A 94 5.63 10.75 5.06
CA ASP A 94 5.64 11.53 6.30
C ASP A 94 4.95 10.82 7.48
N GLU A 95 4.02 9.90 7.21
CA GLU A 95 3.28 9.18 8.24
C GLU A 95 3.90 7.80 8.46
N LYS A 96 4.76 7.74 9.47
CA LYS A 96 5.65 6.58 9.70
C LYS A 96 4.98 5.39 10.38
N GLN A 97 3.96 5.62 11.22
CA GLN A 97 3.32 4.56 12.00
C GLN A 97 1.81 4.79 12.09
N ASP A 98 1.04 3.70 12.20
CA ASP A 98 -0.37 3.79 12.54
C ASP A 98 -0.62 3.76 14.04
N ARG A 99 -1.88 3.96 14.44
CA ARG A 99 -2.33 3.94 15.84
C ARG A 99 -2.07 2.62 16.59
N PHE A 100 -1.74 1.54 15.87
CA PHE A 100 -1.44 0.22 16.44
C PHE A 100 0.07 -0.02 16.56
N GLY A 101 0.89 1.02 16.29
CA GLY A 101 2.35 0.93 16.33
C GLY A 101 2.95 0.16 15.16
N ARG A 102 2.18 -0.11 14.08
CA ARG A 102 2.73 -0.75 12.88
C ARG A 102 3.44 0.29 12.03
N LEU A 103 4.61 -0.06 11.52
CA LEU A 103 5.33 0.76 10.55
C LEU A 103 4.52 0.86 9.26
N LEU A 104 4.33 2.06 8.74
CA LEU A 104 3.68 2.28 7.45
C LEU A 104 4.75 2.46 6.38
N ALA A 105 4.71 1.59 5.37
CA ALA A 105 5.68 1.62 4.28
C ALA A 105 5.12 1.08 2.96
N TYR A 106 5.67 1.55 1.86
CA TYR A 106 5.63 0.89 0.57
C TYR A 106 6.74 -0.15 0.50
N VAL A 107 6.40 -1.35 0.03
CA VAL A 107 7.30 -2.50 0.04
C VAL A 107 7.78 -2.79 -1.36
N PHE A 108 9.10 -2.89 -1.53
CA PHE A 108 9.76 -3.17 -2.79
C PHE A 108 10.58 -4.46 -2.72
N LEU A 109 10.57 -5.20 -3.81
CA LEU A 109 11.46 -6.33 -4.03
C LEU A 109 12.85 -5.82 -4.47
N PRO A 110 13.92 -6.63 -4.33
CA PRO A 110 15.28 -6.24 -4.75
C PRO A 110 15.39 -5.84 -6.23
N ASP A 111 14.51 -6.36 -7.08
CA ASP A 111 14.42 -6.04 -8.51
C ASP A 111 13.67 -4.72 -8.81
N GLY A 112 13.29 -3.95 -7.78
CA GLY A 112 12.61 -2.67 -7.90
C GLY A 112 11.10 -2.77 -8.11
N ARG A 113 10.51 -3.98 -8.18
CA ARG A 113 9.06 -4.13 -8.25
C ARG A 113 8.40 -3.77 -6.92
N MET A 114 7.31 -3.02 -6.99
CA MET A 114 6.54 -2.58 -5.82
C MET A 114 5.45 -3.61 -5.48
N VAL A 115 5.52 -4.23 -4.31
CA VAL A 115 4.58 -5.26 -3.86
C VAL A 115 3.17 -4.70 -3.75
N ASN A 116 3.02 -3.47 -3.23
CA ASN A 116 1.71 -2.80 -3.12
C ASN A 116 1.01 -2.71 -4.49
N GLU A 117 1.76 -2.37 -5.53
CA GLU A 117 1.25 -2.22 -6.88
C GLU A 117 0.89 -3.56 -7.50
N ILE A 118 1.73 -4.60 -7.31
CA ILE A 118 1.44 -5.96 -7.78
C ILE A 118 0.10 -6.43 -7.19
N LEU A 119 -0.07 -6.30 -5.88
CA LEU A 119 -1.30 -6.73 -5.20
C LEU A 119 -2.54 -5.95 -5.70
N VAL A 120 -2.43 -4.65 -5.92
CA VAL A 120 -3.54 -3.85 -6.48
C VAL A 120 -3.85 -4.26 -7.92
N ARG A 121 -2.83 -4.41 -8.78
CA ARG A 121 -2.98 -4.77 -10.20
C ARG A 121 -3.58 -6.15 -10.41
N GLU A 122 -3.32 -7.07 -9.48
CA GLU A 122 -3.86 -8.44 -9.47
C GLU A 122 -5.26 -8.51 -8.81
N GLY A 123 -5.80 -7.38 -8.31
CA GLY A 123 -7.08 -7.36 -7.61
C GLY A 123 -7.04 -8.05 -6.24
N MET A 124 -5.89 -8.10 -5.58
CA MET A 124 -5.70 -8.68 -4.25
C MET A 124 -5.79 -7.62 -3.13
N ALA A 125 -5.81 -6.33 -3.49
CA ALA A 125 -6.00 -5.24 -2.56
C ALA A 125 -6.72 -4.05 -3.22
N PHE A 126 -7.46 -3.31 -2.41
CA PHE A 126 -8.06 -2.01 -2.76
C PHE A 126 -7.04 -0.90 -2.50
N LEU A 127 -6.91 0.06 -3.41
CA LEU A 127 -6.24 1.33 -3.15
C LEU A 127 -7.06 2.19 -2.18
N CYS A 128 -6.35 2.83 -1.26
CA CYS A 128 -6.89 3.78 -0.29
C CYS A 128 -6.04 5.05 -0.31
N LEU A 129 -6.46 6.05 -1.08
CA LEU A 129 -5.79 7.34 -1.11
C LEU A 129 -6.05 8.15 0.17
N SER A 130 -5.12 9.06 0.45
CA SER A 130 -5.25 10.11 1.45
C SER A 130 -5.34 11.46 0.74
N ASN A 131 -6.04 12.43 1.34
CA ASN A 131 -6.10 13.79 0.82
C ASN A 131 -4.75 14.52 0.87
N LYS A 132 -3.78 14.01 1.64
CA LYS A 132 -2.39 14.52 1.67
C LYS A 132 -1.58 14.11 0.43
N GLY A 133 -2.07 13.14 -0.34
CA GLY A 133 -1.34 12.56 -1.47
C GLY A 133 -0.18 11.65 -1.06
N SER A 134 0.43 11.03 -2.05
CA SER A 134 1.67 10.25 -1.94
C SER A 134 2.37 10.22 -3.30
N PRO A 135 3.71 10.11 -3.35
CA PRO A 135 4.46 9.92 -4.59
C PRO A 135 3.95 8.74 -5.45
N PHE A 136 3.37 7.72 -4.83
CA PHE A 136 2.90 6.51 -5.52
C PHE A 136 1.40 6.53 -5.85
N SER A 137 0.65 7.58 -5.49
CA SER A 137 -0.80 7.63 -5.69
C SER A 137 -1.21 7.43 -7.15
N LYS A 138 -0.55 8.10 -8.09
CA LYS A 138 -0.85 7.97 -9.53
C LYS A 138 -0.59 6.54 -10.04
N ARG A 139 0.55 5.96 -9.66
CA ARG A 139 0.95 4.60 -10.03
C ARG A 139 -0.03 3.55 -9.52
N LEU A 140 -0.43 3.63 -8.25
CA LEU A 140 -1.39 2.70 -7.66
C LEU A 140 -2.80 2.91 -8.21
N LEU A 141 -3.20 4.14 -8.52
CA LEU A 141 -4.51 4.43 -9.11
C LEU A 141 -4.63 3.84 -10.51
N ALA A 142 -3.57 3.93 -11.32
CA ALA A 142 -3.51 3.28 -12.63
C ALA A 142 -3.65 1.76 -12.48
N ALA A 143 -2.88 1.13 -11.59
CA ALA A 143 -2.97 -0.30 -11.31
C ALA A 143 -4.39 -0.74 -10.87
N GLN A 144 -5.07 0.06 -10.05
CA GLN A 144 -6.44 -0.24 -9.64
C GLN A 144 -7.42 -0.14 -10.80
N ARG A 145 -7.31 0.90 -11.64
CA ARG A 145 -8.16 1.06 -12.82
C ARG A 145 -8.00 -0.12 -13.77
N GLU A 146 -6.76 -0.52 -14.06
CA GLU A 146 -6.45 -1.73 -14.84
C GLU A 146 -7.10 -2.99 -14.25
N ALA A 147 -7.01 -3.19 -12.93
CA ALA A 147 -7.59 -4.35 -12.28
C ALA A 147 -9.12 -4.36 -12.31
N ILE A 148 -9.75 -3.18 -12.21
CA ILE A 148 -11.21 -3.03 -12.31
C ILE A 148 -11.66 -3.32 -13.75
N ASP A 149 -11.01 -2.72 -14.74
CA ASP A 149 -11.38 -2.85 -16.16
C ASP A 149 -11.17 -4.28 -16.69
N ALA A 150 -10.17 -4.98 -16.15
CA ALA A 150 -9.90 -6.38 -16.46
C ALA A 150 -10.61 -7.37 -15.51
N GLU A 151 -11.50 -6.89 -14.64
CA GLU A 151 -12.26 -7.71 -13.67
C GLU A 151 -11.40 -8.70 -12.88
N ARG A 152 -10.22 -8.27 -12.39
CA ARG A 152 -9.28 -9.17 -11.69
C ARG A 152 -9.61 -9.29 -10.21
N GLY A 153 -9.42 -10.49 -9.66
CA GLY A 153 -9.49 -10.73 -8.21
C GLY A 153 -10.80 -10.24 -7.59
N ILE A 154 -10.72 -9.33 -6.61
CA ILE A 154 -11.90 -8.75 -5.93
C ILE A 154 -12.89 -8.06 -6.89
N TRP A 155 -12.44 -7.65 -8.07
CA TRP A 155 -13.25 -6.99 -9.08
C TRP A 155 -14.07 -7.96 -9.93
N SER A 156 -13.71 -9.25 -9.96
CA SER A 156 -14.50 -10.32 -10.59
C SER A 156 -15.70 -10.75 -9.75
N ILE A 157 -15.80 -10.25 -8.52
CA ILE A 157 -16.80 -10.66 -7.54
C ILE A 157 -17.90 -9.61 -7.50
N THR A 158 -19.13 -10.04 -7.82
CA THR A 158 -20.33 -9.22 -7.67
C THR A 158 -20.55 -8.89 -6.19
N PRO A 159 -20.73 -7.60 -5.84
CA PRO A 159 -21.12 -7.23 -4.48
C PRO A 159 -22.43 -7.92 -4.08
N ILE A 160 -22.49 -8.49 -2.87
CA ILE A 160 -23.68 -9.19 -2.35
C ILE A 160 -24.89 -8.24 -2.21
N SER A 161 -24.63 -6.94 -2.00
CA SER A 161 -25.66 -5.91 -1.85
C SER A 161 -25.18 -4.59 -2.46
N PRO A 162 -25.30 -4.41 -3.79
CA PRO A 162 -24.99 -3.12 -4.40
C PRO A 162 -26.03 -2.06 -3.99
N GLU A 163 -25.61 -0.80 -3.93
CA GLU A 163 -26.49 0.35 -3.69
C GLU A 163 -26.69 1.12 -5.00
N ALA A 164 -27.81 1.82 -5.13
CA ALA A 164 -28.07 2.69 -6.29
C ALA A 164 -27.06 3.85 -6.41
N TYR A 165 -26.45 4.25 -5.29
CA TYR A 165 -25.38 5.23 -5.25
C TYR A 165 -24.56 5.09 -3.97
N TYR A 166 -23.38 5.73 -3.96
CA TYR A 166 -22.48 5.78 -2.82
C TYR A 166 -22.08 7.22 -2.51
N ILE A 167 -21.84 7.50 -1.22
CA ILE A 167 -21.47 8.83 -0.73
C ILE A 167 -19.97 8.86 -0.44
N GLY A 168 -19.22 9.63 -1.22
CA GLY A 168 -17.81 9.95 -0.99
C GLY A 168 -17.62 11.18 -0.12
N ASN A 169 -16.54 11.20 0.65
CA ASN A 169 -16.05 12.34 1.41
C ASN A 169 -14.65 12.73 0.94
N ARG A 170 -14.51 13.88 0.28
CA ARG A 170 -13.23 14.36 -0.31
C ARG A 170 -12.13 14.60 0.71
N GLN A 171 -12.49 14.91 1.95
CA GLN A 171 -11.51 15.16 3.00
C GLN A 171 -10.90 13.85 3.52
N SER A 172 -11.75 12.86 3.81
CA SER A 172 -11.26 11.58 4.33
C SER A 172 -10.88 10.58 3.23
N MET A 173 -11.21 10.88 1.98
CA MET A 173 -11.09 9.98 0.82
C MET A 173 -11.80 8.64 1.05
N ARG A 174 -12.85 8.63 1.88
CA ARG A 174 -13.68 7.43 2.12
C ARG A 174 -15.01 7.53 1.43
N PHE A 175 -15.53 6.40 0.96
CA PHE A 175 -16.90 6.30 0.48
C PHE A 175 -17.73 5.34 1.32
N HIS A 176 -19.04 5.53 1.27
CA HIS A 176 -20.00 4.98 2.20
C HIS A 176 -21.28 4.56 1.48
N ARG A 177 -21.95 3.53 2.00
CA ARG A 177 -23.36 3.26 1.70
C ARG A 177 -24.25 4.44 2.12
N PRO A 178 -25.38 4.70 1.45
CA PRO A 178 -26.33 5.76 1.83
C PRO A 178 -26.83 5.67 3.27
N SER A 179 -27.03 4.45 3.77
CA SER A 179 -27.47 4.18 5.14
C SER A 179 -26.41 4.45 6.21
N CYS A 180 -25.14 4.59 5.84
CA CYS A 180 -24.02 4.71 6.77
C CYS A 180 -24.08 6.01 7.60
N PRO A 181 -24.00 5.96 8.94
CA PRO A 181 -24.00 7.16 9.79
C PRO A 181 -22.87 8.16 9.46
N TYR A 182 -21.69 7.66 9.10
CA TYR A 182 -20.56 8.52 8.71
C TYR A 182 -20.77 9.16 7.33
N GLY A 183 -21.36 8.42 6.39
CA GLY A 183 -21.73 8.95 5.07
C GLY A 183 -22.73 10.10 5.18
N LYS A 184 -23.79 9.90 5.98
CA LYS A 184 -24.82 10.93 6.25
C LYS A 184 -24.27 12.22 6.85
N LYS A 185 -23.25 12.11 7.71
CA LYS A 185 -22.56 13.24 8.36
C LYS A 185 -21.56 13.98 7.46
N THR A 186 -21.32 13.51 6.23
CA THR A 186 -20.42 14.21 5.30
C THR A 186 -21.01 15.56 4.90
N SER A 187 -20.25 16.64 5.12
CA SER A 187 -20.65 18.01 4.79
C SER A 187 -20.92 18.17 3.29
N LYS A 188 -21.77 19.14 2.91
CA LYS A 188 -22.11 19.39 1.50
C LYS A 188 -20.87 19.68 0.65
N SER A 189 -19.92 20.48 1.16
CA SER A 189 -18.68 20.84 0.45
C SER A 189 -17.74 19.68 0.19
N ASN A 190 -17.73 18.66 1.07
CA ASN A 190 -16.88 17.48 0.92
C ASN A 190 -17.60 16.29 0.27
N ARG A 191 -18.90 16.40 -0.01
CA ARG A 191 -19.72 15.29 -0.50
C ARG A 191 -19.51 15.07 -2.00
N VAL A 192 -19.39 13.80 -2.38
CA VAL A 192 -19.42 13.33 -3.77
C VAL A 192 -20.40 12.17 -3.86
N ILE A 193 -21.11 12.06 -4.98
CA ILE A 193 -21.99 10.92 -5.24
C ILE A 193 -21.40 10.08 -6.36
N PHE A 194 -21.27 8.79 -6.13
CA PHE A 194 -20.82 7.80 -7.11
C PHE A 194 -21.97 6.88 -7.49
N LYS A 195 -22.09 6.53 -8.77
CA LYS A 195 -23.15 5.65 -9.28
C LYS A 195 -22.89 4.18 -8.93
N SER A 196 -21.63 3.81 -8.77
CA SER A 196 -21.23 2.45 -8.38
C SER A 196 -20.05 2.43 -7.39
N ARG A 197 -19.85 1.28 -6.75
CA ARG A 197 -18.66 0.99 -5.93
C ARG A 197 -17.38 1.16 -6.75
N ASN A 198 -17.40 0.66 -7.99
CA ASN A 198 -16.24 0.68 -8.87
C ASN A 198 -15.88 2.12 -9.27
N ASP A 199 -16.85 3.02 -9.48
CA ASP A 199 -16.56 4.43 -9.77
C ASP A 199 -15.81 5.11 -8.61
N ALA A 200 -16.27 4.89 -7.37
CA ALA A 200 -15.60 5.42 -6.19
C ALA A 200 -14.15 4.91 -6.09
N CYS A 201 -13.95 3.61 -6.34
CA CYS A 201 -12.62 3.01 -6.33
C CYS A 201 -11.74 3.46 -7.51
N LYS A 202 -12.30 3.69 -8.71
CA LYS A 202 -11.57 4.27 -9.86
C LYS A 202 -11.09 5.69 -9.59
N GLU A 203 -11.71 6.39 -8.65
CA GLU A 203 -11.29 7.71 -8.14
C GLU A 203 -10.39 7.60 -6.88
N GLY A 204 -10.01 6.39 -6.47
CA GLY A 204 -9.10 6.12 -5.36
C GLY A 204 -9.70 6.27 -3.96
N PHE A 205 -11.03 6.36 -3.85
CA PHE A 205 -11.69 6.40 -2.55
C PHE A 205 -11.63 5.03 -1.86
N CYS A 206 -11.28 5.06 -0.59
CA CYS A 206 -11.17 3.89 0.27
C CYS A 206 -12.55 3.47 0.82
N ARG A 207 -12.81 2.16 0.87
CA ARG A 207 -14.03 1.63 1.50
C ARG A 207 -14.12 2.03 2.98
N CYS A 208 -15.31 2.38 3.43
CA CYS A 208 -15.56 2.53 4.87
C CYS A 208 -15.51 1.18 5.57
N LYS A 209 -14.66 1.05 6.60
CA LYS A 209 -14.52 -0.19 7.38
C LYS A 209 -15.77 -0.58 8.21
N LYS A 210 -16.76 0.32 8.36
CA LYS A 210 -17.99 0.06 9.13
C LYS A 210 -19.15 -0.43 8.28
N CYS A 211 -19.43 0.23 7.16
CA CYS A 211 -20.55 -0.18 6.29
C CYS A 211 -20.14 -1.07 5.12
N LEU A 212 -18.83 -1.30 4.92
CA LEU A 212 -18.26 -2.17 3.88
C LEU A 212 -19.04 -2.06 2.55
N PRO A 213 -19.03 -0.86 1.94
CA PRO A 213 -19.74 -0.58 0.70
C PRO A 213 -19.23 -1.41 -0.48
#